data_AF-A0A1F7LGN8-F1
#
_entry.id   AF-A0A1F7LGN8-F1
#
_cell.length_a   1.000
_cell.length_b   1.000
_cell.length_c   1.000
_cell.angle_alpha   90.00
_cell.angle_beta   90.00
_cell.angle_gamma   90.00
#
_symmetry.space_group_name_H-M   'P 1'
#
loop_
_entity.id
_entity.type
_entity.pdbx_description
1 polymer ?
#
loop_
_entity_poly.entity_id
_entity_poly.type
_entity_poly.pdbx_seq_one_letter_code
_entity_poly.pdbx_strand_id
1 'polypeptide(L)'
;MDVSEVEIESGIIAFIEEEAVPADAKVLRQTWKKANKDGSPDRRFANNYQIPVVEYGRLTVTSSGDLNEEYMLSSFAAVTQFTSLWKSFKRAIAGATA
;
A
#
# COMPACT_ATOMS: atom_id res chain seq x y z
N MET A 1 -8.01 19.82 13.96
CA MET A 1 -8.23 19.22 12.63
C MET A 1 -9.63 18.69 12.60
N ASP A 2 -10.47 19.25 11.73
CA ASP A 2 -11.82 18.73 11.52
C ASP A 2 -11.75 17.55 10.53
N VAL A 3 -12.65 16.57 10.69
CA VAL A 3 -12.75 15.41 9.79
C VAL A 3 -13.06 15.84 8.36
N SER A 4 -13.76 16.97 8.19
CA SER A 4 -14.05 17.55 6.87
C SER A 4 -12.79 17.90 6.08
N GLU A 5 -11.70 18.27 6.76
CA GLU A 5 -10.43 18.70 6.15
C GLU A 5 -9.54 17.52 5.74
N VAL A 6 -9.82 16.31 6.21
CA VAL A 6 -8.99 15.12 5.95
C VAL A 6 -9.40 14.45 4.65
N GLU A 7 -8.50 14.41 3.69
CA GLU A 7 -8.64 13.65 2.46
C GLU A 7 -7.85 12.34 2.53
N ILE A 8 -8.45 11.29 1.98
CA ILE A 8 -7.75 10.00 1.85
C ILE A 8 -7.89 9.44 0.45
N GLU A 9 -6.78 8.87 -0.04
CA GLU A 9 -6.69 8.23 -1.34
C GLU A 9 -6.04 6.85 -1.21
N SER A 10 -6.53 5.90 -2.02
CA SER A 10 -6.00 4.55 -2.10
C SER A 10 -5.29 4.32 -3.42
N GLY A 11 -4.15 3.63 -3.39
CA GLY A 11 -3.43 3.15 -4.58
C GLY A 11 -2.80 1.79 -4.36
N ILE A 12 -2.12 1.27 -5.38
CA ILE A 12 -1.31 0.06 -5.28
C ILE A 12 0.18 0.40 -5.38
N ILE A 13 0.99 -0.43 -4.73
CA ILE A 13 2.44 -0.41 -4.89
C ILE A 13 2.99 -1.83 -4.80
N ALA A 14 3.98 -2.13 -5.64
CA ALA A 14 4.71 -3.39 -5.59
C ALA A 14 5.88 -3.26 -4.63
N PHE A 15 5.96 -4.14 -3.64
CA PHE A 15 7.00 -4.15 -2.62
C PHE A 15 7.78 -5.47 -2.65
N ILE A 16 9.10 -5.42 -2.49
CA ILE A 16 9.92 -6.63 -2.34
C ILE A 16 9.91 -6.98 -0.85
N GLU A 17 9.17 -8.01 -0.48
CA GLU A 17 8.99 -8.40 0.93
C GLU A 17 9.99 -9.50 1.29
N GLU A 18 11.07 -9.10 1.94
CA GLU A 18 12.16 -10.02 2.31
C GLU A 18 11.90 -10.75 3.63
N GLU A 19 10.97 -10.23 4.44
CA GLU A 19 10.58 -10.85 5.70
C GLU A 19 9.41 -11.82 5.48
N ALA A 20 8.57 -12.01 6.49
CA ALA A 20 7.37 -12.81 6.38
C ALA A 20 6.31 -12.05 5.58
N VAL A 21 5.90 -12.62 4.44
CA VAL A 21 4.76 -12.11 3.68
C VAL A 21 3.48 -12.19 4.52
N PRO A 22 2.75 -11.08 4.74
CA PRO A 22 1.48 -11.11 5.44
C PRO A 22 0.48 -12.05 4.76
N ALA A 23 -0.32 -12.77 5.54
CA ALA A 23 -1.22 -13.79 5.03
C ALA A 23 -2.33 -13.26 4.11
N ASP A 24 -2.67 -11.98 4.23
CA ASP A 24 -3.67 -11.27 3.42
C ASP A 24 -3.05 -10.50 2.23
N ALA A 25 -1.72 -10.52 2.09
CA ALA A 25 -1.03 -9.90 0.98
C ALA A 25 -1.12 -10.75 -0.29
N LYS A 26 -1.24 -10.07 -1.43
CA LYS A 26 -1.26 -10.71 -2.75
C LYS A 26 0.15 -10.72 -3.34
N VAL A 27 0.73 -11.91 -3.49
CA VAL A 27 2.01 -12.09 -4.20
C VAL A 27 1.80 -11.85 -5.70
N LEU A 28 2.50 -10.88 -6.28
CA LEU A 28 2.43 -10.54 -7.70
C LEU A 28 3.37 -11.39 -8.54
N ARG A 29 4.61 -11.54 -8.08
CA ARG A 29 5.68 -12.27 -8.76
C ARG A 29 6.80 -12.60 -7.78
N GLN A 30 7.81 -13.31 -8.25
CA GLN A 30 9.08 -13.49 -7.56
C GLN A 30 10.16 -12.61 -8.20
N THR A 31 11.19 -12.25 -7.44
CA THR A 31 12.41 -11.58 -7.92
C THR A 31 13.64 -12.23 -7.28
N TRP A 32 14.84 -11.97 -7.78
CA TRP A 32 16.07 -12.47 -7.13
C TRP A 32 16.62 -11.46 -6.14
N LYS A 33 17.14 -11.92 -4.99
CA LYS A 33 17.85 -11.07 -4.00
C LYS A 33 18.97 -10.26 -4.63
N LYS A 34 19.67 -10.85 -5.61
CA LYS A 34 20.64 -10.21 -6.49
C LYS A 34 20.25 -10.45 -7.95
N ALA A 35 19.54 -9.50 -8.56
CA ALA A 35 19.09 -9.59 -9.94
C ALA A 35 20.02 -8.81 -10.89
N ASN A 36 20.22 -9.33 -12.10
CA ASN A 36 20.78 -8.58 -13.22
C ASN A 36 19.81 -7.48 -13.70
N LYS A 37 20.27 -6.59 -14.58
CA LYS A 37 19.42 -5.53 -15.18
C LYS A 37 18.19 -6.08 -15.91
N ASP A 38 18.26 -7.31 -16.40
CA ASP A 38 17.16 -8.01 -17.08
C ASP A 38 16.25 -8.81 -16.13
N GLY A 39 16.53 -8.80 -14.81
CA GLY A 39 15.79 -9.55 -13.81
C GLY A 39 16.23 -11.01 -13.61
N SER A 40 17.19 -11.53 -14.39
CA SER A 40 17.75 -12.87 -14.19
C SER A 40 18.63 -12.96 -12.93
N PRO A 41 18.86 -14.14 -12.34
CA PRO A 41 19.73 -14.26 -11.16
C PRO A 41 21.17 -13.91 -11.52
N ASP A 42 21.80 -13.03 -10.76
CA ASP A 42 23.25 -12.87 -10.82
C ASP A 42 23.92 -14.11 -10.18
N ARG A 43 24.48 -14.96 -11.03
CA ARG A 43 25.08 -16.26 -10.66
C ARG A 43 26.45 -16.15 -10.01
N ARG A 44 27.02 -14.94 -9.88
CA ARG A 44 28.28 -14.72 -9.16
C ARG A 44 28.10 -14.75 -7.65
N PHE A 45 26.88 -14.53 -7.16
CA PHE A 45 26.55 -14.56 -5.74
C PHE A 45 26.07 -15.96 -5.32
N ALA A 46 26.81 -16.59 -4.40
CA ALA A 46 26.33 -17.78 -3.70
C ALA A 46 25.11 -17.44 -2.82
N ASN A 47 24.20 -18.40 -2.62
CA ASN A 47 22.96 -18.23 -1.85
C ASN A 47 22.04 -17.10 -2.36
N ASN A 48 22.02 -16.85 -3.67
CA ASN A 48 21.06 -15.94 -4.28
C ASN A 48 19.71 -16.63 -4.43
N TYR A 49 18.74 -16.30 -3.57
CA TYR A 49 17.40 -16.90 -3.55
C TYR A 49 16.34 -15.93 -4.11
N GLN A 50 15.15 -16.47 -4.36
CA GLN A 50 14.00 -15.69 -4.80
C GLN A 50 13.24 -15.07 -3.64
N ILE A 51 12.79 -13.83 -3.83
CA ILE A 51 12.03 -13.03 -2.87
C ILE A 51 10.68 -12.67 -3.49
N PRO A 52 9.57 -12.79 -2.74
CA PRO A 52 8.26 -12.35 -3.19
C PRO A 52 8.23 -10.84 -3.47
N VAL A 53 7.56 -10.48 -4.55
CA VAL A 53 7.09 -9.12 -4.79
C VAL A 53 5.59 -9.11 -4.55
N VAL A 54 5.14 -8.32 -3.59
CA VAL A 54 3.76 -8.29 -3.09
C VAL A 54 3.07 -6.99 -3.46
N GLU A 55 1.75 -7.06 -3.66
CA GLU A 55 0.87 -5.91 -3.86
C GLU A 55 0.45 -5.37 -2.49
N TYR A 56 0.97 -4.20 -2.11
CA TYR A 56 0.48 -3.47 -0.95
C TYR A 56 -0.51 -2.40 -1.39
N GLY A 57 -1.52 -2.17 -0.55
CA GLY A 57 -2.39 -1.03 -0.62
C GLY A 57 -1.67 0.20 -0.05
N ARG A 58 -1.56 1.23 -0.86
CA ARG A 58 -1.09 2.55 -0.45
C ARG A 58 -2.28 3.38 0.02
N LEU A 59 -2.22 3.90 1.24
CA LEU A 59 -3.20 4.84 1.77
C LEU A 59 -2.50 6.18 2.02
N THR A 60 -2.86 7.18 1.24
CA THR A 60 -2.39 8.56 1.42
C THR A 60 -3.43 9.32 2.23
N VAL A 61 -3.00 10.01 3.28
CA VAL A 61 -3.84 10.80 4.18
C VAL A 61 -3.29 12.23 4.19
N THR A 62 -4.10 13.17 3.75
CA THR A 62 -3.73 14.60 3.68
C THR A 62 -4.76 15.48 4.36
N SER A 63 -4.36 16.70 4.71
CA SER A 63 -5.32 17.76 5.05
C SER A 63 -4.85 19.11 4.49
N SER A 64 -5.73 20.11 4.54
CA SER A 64 -5.38 21.50 4.19
C SER A 64 -4.37 22.15 5.15
N GLY A 65 -4.14 21.53 6.32
CA GLY A 65 -3.07 21.91 7.25
C GLY A 65 -1.78 21.14 6.96
N ASP A 66 -1.12 20.67 8.03
CA ASP A 66 0.21 20.04 7.96
C ASP A 66 0.19 18.50 7.92
N LEU A 67 -0.96 17.87 7.67
CA LEU A 67 -1.03 16.41 7.56
C LEU A 67 -0.70 15.96 6.14
N ASN A 68 0.34 15.15 5.99
CA ASN A 68 0.70 14.47 4.76
C ASN A 68 1.41 13.15 5.07
N GLU A 69 0.63 12.09 5.20
CA GLU A 69 1.10 10.76 5.58
C GLU A 69 0.77 9.74 4.50
N GLU A 70 1.62 8.73 4.39
CA GLU A 70 1.43 7.64 3.46
C GLU A 70 1.74 6.30 4.14
N TYR A 71 0.79 5.38 4.05
CA TYR A 71 0.84 4.07 4.68
C TYR A 71 0.86 2.97 3.63
N MET A 72 1.64 1.92 3.92
CA MET A 72 1.73 0.71 3.11
C MET A 72 1.07 -0.43 3.89
N LEU A 73 -0.02 -0.95 3.36
CA LEU A 73 -0.88 -1.92 4.04
C LEU A 73 -0.95 -3.19 3.21
N SER A 74 -0.93 -4.35 3.84
CA SER A 74 -0.80 -5.65 3.15
C SER A 74 -1.95 -5.98 2.20
N SER A 75 -3.16 -5.46 2.46
CA SER A 75 -4.35 -5.75 1.66
C SER A 75 -4.90 -4.50 0.94
N PHE A 76 -4.66 -4.40 -0.36
CA PHE A 76 -5.26 -3.33 -1.19
C PHE A 76 -6.79 -3.35 -1.20
N ALA A 77 -7.40 -4.54 -1.09
CA ALA A 77 -8.85 -4.67 -1.00
C ALA A 77 -9.40 -3.99 0.26
N ALA A 78 -8.76 -4.21 1.41
CA ALA A 78 -9.13 -3.56 2.67
C ALA A 78 -8.94 -2.04 2.59
N VAL A 79 -7.83 -1.57 2.03
CA VAL A 79 -7.56 -0.14 1.85
C VAL A 79 -8.63 0.53 0.98
N THR A 80 -8.95 -0.08 -0.17
CA THR A 80 -9.97 0.48 -1.08
C THR A 80 -11.35 0.51 -0.44
N GLN A 81 -11.71 -0.53 0.31
CA GLN A 81 -12.96 -0.58 1.06
C GLN A 81 -13.01 0.53 2.11
N PHE A 82 -11.94 0.71 2.89
CA PHE A 82 -11.82 1.77 3.88
C PHE A 82 -11.95 3.16 3.23
N THR A 83 -11.26 3.43 2.12
CA THR A 83 -11.34 4.69 1.38
C THR A 83 -12.76 5.00 0.91
N SER A 84 -13.50 4.00 0.43
CA SER A 84 -14.90 4.16 0.03
C SER A 84 -15.82 4.47 1.22
N LEU A 85 -15.63 3.77 2.34
CA LEU A 85 -16.40 3.97 3.56
C LEU A 85 -16.13 5.34 4.18
N TRP A 86 -14.88 5.78 4.21
CA TRP A 86 -14.51 7.12 4.67
C TRP A 86 -15.19 8.23 3.87
N LYS A 87 -15.19 8.13 2.54
CA LYS A 87 -15.89 9.09 1.67
C LYS A 87 -17.39 9.13 1.97
N SER A 88 -17.99 7.98 2.29
CA SER A 88 -19.40 7.91 2.68
C SER A 88 -19.65 8.51 4.06
N PHE A 89 -18.76 8.23 5.02
CA PHE A 89 -18.78 8.81 6.36
C PHE A 89 -18.68 10.34 6.31
N LYS A 90 -17.70 10.90 5.59
CA LYS A 90 -17.54 12.35 5.38
C LYS A 90 -18.82 13.01 4.86
N ARG A 91 -19.49 12.39 3.87
CA ARG A 91 -20.76 12.90 3.35
C ARG A 91 -21.90 12.85 4.39
N ALA A 92 -21.99 11.77 5.15
CA ALA A 92 -23.04 11.59 6.15
C ALA A 92 -22.94 12.64 7.27
N ILE A 93 -21.73 12.91 7.76
CA ILE A 93 -21.53 13.93 8.81
C ILE A 93 -21.76 15.34 8.28
N ALA A 94 -21.33 15.66 7.05
CA ALA A 94 -21.57 16.97 6.45
C ALA A 94 -23.07 17.25 6.21
N GLY A 95 -23.84 16.21 5.85
CA GLY A 95 -25.30 16.30 5.70
C GLY A 95 -26.06 16.34 7.03
N ALA A 96 -25.49 15.82 8.12
CA ALA A 96 -26.08 15.88 9.46
C ALA A 96 -25.86 17.23 10.17
N THR A 97 -24.89 18.02 9.70
CA THR A 97 -24.57 19.36 10.20
C THR A 97 -25.26 20.50 9.42
N ALA A 98 -26.11 20.16 8.44
CA ALA A 98 -26.83 21.11 7.58
C ALA A 98 -28.29 21.34 8.03
#